data_AF-A0A0P4UJZ0-F1
#
_entry.id   AF-A0A0P4UJZ0-F1
#
_cell.length_a   1.000
_cell.length_b   1.000
_cell.length_c   1.000
_cell.angle_alpha   90.00
_cell.angle_beta   90.00
_cell.angle_gamma   90.00
#
_symmetry.space_group_name_H-M   'P 1'
#
loop_
_entity.id
_entity.type
_entity.pdbx_description
1 polymer ?
#
loop_
_entity_poly.entity_id
_entity_poly.type
_entity_poly.pdbx_seq_one_letter_code
_entity_poly.pdbx_strand_id
1 'polypeptide(L)'
;MFNYQGIEYYADCSYFYYIPGAPTSQATPQGHPAASLIVLDRVAMLQLSSEWSVPTQQLEELESAIAKQFNLESVSLHPAPLTVESVTLSVKTNSGEFEVLQSTKSSGYPPFTTVFSIQLEGDQKAQAIAAFNGRKEQLIITYRAMLGESEIQRSTDVSTWFTGGNGMDYVQILAI
;
A
#
# COMPACT_ATOMS: atom_id res chain seq x y z
N MET A 1 14.41 -14.04 -11.29
CA MET A 1 13.92 -13.04 -10.33
C MET A 1 14.34 -13.47 -8.94
N PHE A 2 14.85 -12.56 -8.13
CA PHE A 2 15.29 -12.80 -6.75
C PHE A 2 14.42 -11.99 -5.79
N ASN A 3 14.46 -12.31 -4.49
CA ASN A 3 13.72 -11.59 -3.45
C ASN A 3 14.64 -11.21 -2.29
N TYR A 4 14.48 -9.98 -1.80
CA TYR A 4 15.14 -9.49 -0.60
C TYR A 4 14.11 -8.76 0.26
N GLN A 5 13.75 -9.35 1.40
CA GLN A 5 12.78 -8.78 2.35
C GLN A 5 11.45 -8.32 1.69
N GLY A 6 10.96 -9.06 0.69
CA GLY A 6 9.73 -8.72 -0.02
C GLY A 6 9.91 -7.81 -1.23
N ILE A 7 11.10 -7.24 -1.45
CA ILE A 7 11.46 -6.53 -2.69
C ILE A 7 11.93 -7.56 -3.71
N GLU A 8 11.28 -7.60 -4.86
CA GLU A 8 11.74 -8.43 -5.97
C GLU A 8 12.76 -7.67 -6.80
N TYR A 9 13.79 -8.36 -7.29
CA TYR A 9 14.77 -7.74 -8.17
C TYR A 9 15.28 -8.71 -9.24
N TYR A 10 15.79 -8.14 -10.34
CA TYR A 10 16.39 -8.89 -11.44
C TYR A 10 17.49 -8.07 -12.11
N ALA A 11 18.36 -8.75 -12.84
CA ALA A 11 19.36 -8.10 -13.69
C ALA A 11 18.90 -8.19 -15.15
N ASP A 12 19.06 -7.10 -15.89
CA ASP A 12 18.91 -7.07 -17.35
C ASP A 12 20.07 -6.29 -17.97
N CYS A 13 20.76 -6.96 -18.90
CA CYS A 13 22.02 -6.55 -19.53
C CYS A 13 23.13 -6.18 -18.52
N SER A 14 23.09 -4.97 -17.95
CA SER A 14 24.06 -4.46 -16.98
C SER A 14 23.42 -3.64 -15.85
N TYR A 15 22.09 -3.63 -15.78
CA TYR A 15 21.34 -2.90 -14.77
C TYR A 15 20.61 -3.86 -13.85
N PHE A 16 20.52 -3.49 -12.57
CA PHE A 16 19.64 -4.16 -11.63
C PHE A 16 18.34 -3.36 -11.54
N TYR A 17 17.21 -4.06 -11.60
CA TYR A 17 15.88 -3.50 -11.47
C TYR A 17 15.19 -4.05 -10.23
N TYR A 18 14.37 -3.22 -9.58
CA TYR A 18 13.54 -3.64 -8.45
C TYR A 18 12.06 -3.41 -8.69
N ILE A 19 11.25 -4.29 -8.09
CA ILE A 19 9.81 -4.19 -7.98
C ILE A 19 9.51 -4.06 -6.47
N PRO A 20 8.84 -2.98 -6.02
CA PRO A 20 8.56 -2.83 -4.60
C PRO A 20 7.69 -3.97 -4.05
N GLY A 21 7.81 -4.20 -2.74
CA GLY A 21 7.02 -5.19 -2.02
C GLY A 21 5.57 -4.77 -1.84
N ALA A 22 4.99 -5.04 -0.67
CA ALA A 22 3.65 -4.55 -0.34
C ALA A 22 3.62 -3.01 -0.30
N PRO A 23 2.53 -2.36 -0.76
CA PRO A 23 2.34 -0.92 -0.59
C PRO A 23 2.22 -0.57 0.89
N THR A 24 2.46 0.69 1.22
CA THR A 24 2.35 1.22 2.58
C THR A 24 1.44 2.44 2.61
N SER A 25 1.07 2.91 3.80
CA SER A 25 0.49 4.24 3.94
C SER A 25 1.49 5.29 3.50
N GLN A 26 1.03 6.34 2.83
CA GLN A 26 1.82 7.56 2.74
C GLN A 26 1.98 8.15 4.15
N ALA A 27 3.16 8.65 4.48
CA ALA A 27 3.40 9.32 5.75
C ALA A 27 2.98 10.81 5.68
N THR A 28 2.36 11.31 6.75
CA THR A 28 2.20 12.75 7.00
C THR A 28 3.56 13.37 7.36
N PRO A 29 3.69 14.72 7.39
CA PRO A 29 4.92 15.37 7.86
C PRO A 29 5.37 14.97 9.28
N GLN A 30 4.45 14.43 10.09
CA GLN A 30 4.72 13.93 11.44
C GLN A 30 5.11 12.45 11.48
N GLY A 31 5.17 11.78 10.32
CA GLY A 31 5.50 10.35 10.23
C GLY A 31 4.33 9.41 10.51
N HIS A 32 3.10 9.92 10.63
CA HIS A 32 1.90 9.13 10.83
C HIS A 32 1.31 8.65 9.50
N PRO A 33 0.57 7.52 9.45
CA PRO A 33 -0.23 7.18 8.29
C PRO A 33 -1.18 8.31 7.89
N ALA A 34 -1.20 8.64 6.60
CA ALA A 34 -2.20 9.53 6.01
C ALA A 34 -3.54 8.77 5.85
N ALA A 35 -4.20 8.56 6.98
CA ALA A 35 -5.48 7.87 7.10
C ALA A 35 -6.41 8.63 8.05
N SER A 36 -7.70 8.66 7.75
CA SER A 36 -8.72 9.25 8.62
C SER A 36 -10.07 8.60 8.39
N LEU A 37 -10.84 8.41 9.45
CA LEU A 37 -12.22 7.96 9.40
C LEU A 37 -13.10 8.89 10.25
N ILE A 38 -13.96 9.67 9.62
CA ILE A 38 -14.92 10.53 10.30
C ILE A 38 -16.25 9.80 10.37
N VAL A 39 -16.67 9.43 11.57
CA VAL A 39 -17.89 8.69 11.84
C VAL A 39 -19.02 9.66 12.22
N LEU A 40 -20.09 9.61 11.43
CA LEU A 40 -21.38 10.25 11.69
C LEU A 40 -22.41 9.18 12.07
N ASP A 41 -23.66 9.56 12.37
CA ASP A 41 -24.71 8.60 12.80
C ASP A 41 -24.85 7.41 11.82
N ARG A 42 -25.23 7.70 10.57
CA ARG A 42 -25.50 6.65 9.56
C ARG A 42 -24.35 6.36 8.61
N VAL A 43 -23.46 7.32 8.42
CA VAL A 43 -22.40 7.27 7.41
C VAL A 43 -21.03 7.43 8.07
N ALA A 44 -19.96 7.12 7.34
CA ALA A 44 -18.61 7.53 7.69
C ALA A 44 -17.85 8.02 6.45
N MET A 45 -16.99 9.02 6.61
CA MET A 45 -16.08 9.48 5.55
C MET A 45 -14.71 8.86 5.78
N LEU A 46 -14.27 8.00 4.86
CA LEU A 46 -12.95 7.37 4.88
C LEU A 46 -12.02 8.11 3.92
N GLN A 47 -10.87 8.53 4.42
CA GLN A 47 -9.76 9.08 3.64
C GLN A 47 -8.50 8.25 3.87
N LEU A 48 -7.88 7.79 2.80
CA LEU A 48 -6.63 7.01 2.85
C LEU A 48 -5.70 7.50 1.75
N SER A 49 -4.41 7.65 2.07
CA SER A 49 -3.35 7.80 1.08
C SER A 49 -2.37 6.64 1.21
N SER A 50 -2.15 5.95 0.11
CA SER A 50 -1.20 4.85 0.00
C SER A 50 -0.11 5.21 -0.99
N GLU A 51 1.06 4.59 -0.81
CA GLU A 51 2.16 4.67 -1.75
C GLU A 51 2.73 3.29 -1.99
N TRP A 52 3.15 3.04 -3.23
CA TRP A 52 3.87 1.83 -3.58
C TRP A 52 5.29 2.21 -4.02
N SER A 53 6.23 2.02 -3.09
CA SER A 53 7.63 2.41 -3.23
C SER A 53 8.51 1.52 -2.34
N VAL A 54 9.83 1.66 -2.46
CA VAL A 54 10.78 1.07 -1.51
C VAL A 54 11.42 2.21 -0.72
N PRO A 55 11.43 2.16 0.63
CA PRO A 55 12.13 3.15 1.44
C PRO A 55 13.62 3.20 1.10
N THR A 56 14.22 4.40 1.11
CA THR A 56 15.63 4.62 0.74
C THR A 56 16.59 3.71 1.50
N GLN A 57 16.38 3.53 2.82
CA GLN A 57 17.22 2.65 3.62
C GLN A 57 17.18 1.19 3.11
N GLN A 58 16.01 0.68 2.72
CA GLN A 58 15.89 -0.67 2.18
C GLN A 58 16.53 -0.80 0.80
N LEU A 59 16.55 0.27 -0.01
CA LEU A 59 17.28 0.28 -1.28
C LEU A 59 18.79 0.18 -1.07
N GLU A 60 19.35 0.94 -0.12
CA GLU A 60 20.78 0.89 0.23
C GLU A 60 21.20 -0.50 0.76
N GLU A 61 20.36 -1.11 1.59
CA GLU A 61 20.55 -2.47 2.10
C GLU A 61 20.49 -3.51 0.96
N LEU A 62 19.56 -3.34 0.01
CA LEU A 62 19.44 -4.19 -1.17
C LEU A 62 20.64 -4.05 -2.11
N GLU A 63 21.08 -2.83 -2.42
CA GLU A 63 22.27 -2.58 -3.23
C GLU A 63 23.51 -3.25 -2.62
N SER A 64 23.69 -3.11 -1.31
CA SER A 64 24.77 -3.77 -0.57
C SER A 64 24.69 -5.30 -0.65
N ALA A 65 23.48 -5.85 -0.54
CA ALA A 65 23.23 -7.29 -0.63
C ALA A 65 23.54 -7.84 -2.04
N ILE A 66 23.12 -7.13 -3.08
CA ILE A 66 23.39 -7.50 -4.47
C ILE A 66 24.89 -7.40 -4.76
N ALA A 67 25.56 -6.32 -4.37
CA ALA A 67 26.99 -6.13 -4.59
C ALA A 67 27.79 -7.29 -3.98
N LYS A 68 27.45 -7.68 -2.75
CA LYS A 68 28.05 -8.84 -2.07
C LYS A 68 27.73 -10.16 -2.79
N GLN A 69 26.49 -10.36 -3.21
CA GLN A 69 26.05 -11.60 -3.88
C GLN A 69 26.75 -11.82 -5.23
N PHE A 70 26.96 -10.76 -5.99
CA PHE A 70 27.57 -10.82 -7.33
C PHE A 70 29.06 -10.45 -7.34
N ASN A 71 29.67 -10.23 -6.17
CA ASN A 71 31.06 -9.82 -6.00
C ASN A 71 31.43 -8.57 -6.84
N LEU A 72 30.58 -7.54 -6.73
CA LEU A 72 30.73 -6.24 -7.40
C LEU A 72 31.19 -5.19 -6.39
N GLU A 73 31.91 -4.16 -6.86
CA GLU A 73 32.29 -3.02 -6.00
C GLU A 73 31.09 -2.15 -5.61
N SER A 74 30.17 -1.95 -6.56
CA SER A 74 28.93 -1.20 -6.35
C SER A 74 27.85 -1.69 -7.32
N VAL A 75 26.60 -1.40 -6.97
CA VAL A 75 25.41 -1.71 -7.77
C VAL A 75 24.62 -0.42 -7.93
N SER A 76 24.12 -0.17 -9.14
CA SER A 76 23.11 0.86 -9.37
C SER A 76 21.77 0.17 -9.62
N LEU A 77 20.81 0.48 -8.75
CA LEU A 77 19.50 -0.14 -8.75
C LEU A 77 18.46 0.84 -9.31
N HIS A 78 17.65 0.37 -10.27
CA HIS A 78 16.62 1.17 -10.93
C HIS A 78 15.22 0.62 -10.68
N PRO A 79 14.17 1.47 -10.57
CA PRO A 79 12.82 0.96 -10.52
C PRO A 79 12.50 0.21 -11.82
N ALA A 80 11.89 -0.97 -11.71
CA ALA A 80 11.35 -1.66 -12.87
C ALA A 80 10.33 -0.76 -13.59
N PRO A 81 10.25 -0.80 -14.94
CA PRO A 81 9.36 0.05 -15.73
C PRO A 81 7.90 -0.43 -15.63
N LEU A 82 7.31 -0.28 -14.45
CA LEU A 82 5.95 -0.69 -14.13
C LEU A 82 4.93 0.32 -14.68
N THR A 83 3.87 -0.20 -15.31
CA THR A 83 2.68 0.58 -15.66
C THR A 83 1.56 0.21 -14.70
N VAL A 84 1.22 1.08 -13.75
CA VAL A 84 0.10 0.84 -12.83
C VAL A 84 -1.22 1.03 -13.58
N GLU A 85 -1.99 -0.04 -13.73
CA GLU A 85 -3.28 -0.01 -14.45
C GLU A 85 -4.41 0.49 -13.56
N SER A 86 -4.43 0.00 -12.31
CA SER A 86 -5.48 0.31 -11.35
C SER A 86 -5.02 0.11 -9.91
N VAL A 87 -5.64 0.86 -9.02
CA VAL A 87 -5.53 0.68 -7.58
C VAL A 87 -6.94 0.62 -6.99
N THR A 88 -7.25 -0.46 -6.29
CA THR A 88 -8.58 -0.71 -5.73
C THR A 88 -8.54 -0.69 -4.21
N LEU A 89 -9.53 -0.07 -3.59
CA LEU A 89 -9.84 -0.22 -2.18
C LEU A 89 -11.04 -1.17 -2.06
N SER A 90 -10.87 -2.23 -1.28
CA SER A 90 -11.89 -3.25 -1.06
C SER A 90 -12.16 -3.48 0.42
N VAL A 91 -13.39 -3.83 0.75
CA VAL A 91 -13.84 -4.15 2.11
C VAL A 91 -14.33 -5.58 2.19
N LYS A 92 -14.05 -6.25 3.32
CA LYS A 92 -14.57 -7.59 3.59
C LYS A 92 -16.05 -7.52 3.94
N THR A 93 -16.89 -8.25 3.23
CA THR A 93 -18.32 -8.33 3.49
C THR A 93 -18.60 -9.32 4.62
N ASN A 94 -19.83 -9.32 5.13
CA ASN A 94 -20.27 -10.27 6.14
C ASN A 94 -20.27 -11.73 5.65
N SER A 95 -20.27 -11.98 4.33
CA SER A 95 -20.09 -13.33 3.77
C SER A 95 -18.62 -13.76 3.72
N GLY A 96 -17.68 -12.87 4.06
CA GLY A 96 -16.24 -13.11 4.03
C GLY A 96 -15.57 -12.81 2.68
N GLU A 97 -16.35 -12.43 1.66
CA GLU A 97 -15.86 -12.00 0.34
C GLU A 97 -15.39 -10.55 0.36
N PHE A 98 -14.66 -10.10 -0.67
CA PHE A 98 -14.27 -8.70 -0.80
C PHE A 98 -15.14 -7.97 -1.83
N GLU A 99 -15.71 -6.84 -1.42
CA GLU A 99 -16.40 -5.88 -2.28
C GLU A 99 -15.47 -4.71 -2.60
N VAL A 100 -15.39 -4.31 -3.88
CA VAL A 100 -14.61 -3.11 -4.29
C VAL A 100 -15.42 -1.86 -3.95
N LEU A 101 -14.87 -1.02 -3.07
CA LEU A 101 -15.45 0.27 -2.70
C LEU A 101 -15.14 1.35 -3.73
N GLN A 102 -13.90 1.38 -4.22
CA GLN A 102 -13.45 2.32 -5.25
C GLN A 102 -12.29 1.71 -6.05
N SER A 103 -12.26 2.02 -7.34
CA SER A 103 -11.10 1.81 -8.22
C SER A 103 -10.63 3.15 -8.77
N THR A 104 -9.31 3.38 -8.77
CA THR A 104 -8.71 4.64 -9.23
C THR A 104 -7.34 4.39 -9.87
N LYS A 105 -6.74 5.44 -10.43
CA LYS A 105 -5.36 5.43 -10.94
C LYS A 105 -4.39 5.97 -9.88
N SER A 106 -3.15 5.50 -9.91
CA SER A 106 -2.06 6.10 -9.14
C SER A 106 -1.48 7.34 -9.85
N SER A 107 -0.50 7.99 -9.22
CA SER A 107 0.29 9.09 -9.81
C SER A 107 0.98 8.76 -11.14
N GLY A 108 1.13 7.47 -11.48
CA GLY A 108 1.77 7.00 -12.71
C GLY A 108 3.30 6.96 -12.66
N TYR A 109 3.93 7.42 -11.57
CA TYR A 109 5.38 7.34 -11.35
C TYR A 109 5.70 7.06 -9.88
N PRO A 110 6.83 6.39 -9.57
CA PRO A 110 7.27 6.17 -8.19
C PRO A 110 7.48 7.49 -7.42
N PRO A 111 7.10 7.56 -6.13
CA PRO A 111 6.33 6.57 -5.38
C PRO A 111 4.89 6.58 -5.90
N PHE A 112 4.34 5.44 -6.34
CA PHE A 112 3.04 5.39 -7.02
C PHE A 112 1.92 5.71 -6.03
N THR A 113 1.66 6.99 -5.78
CA THR A 113 0.74 7.45 -4.74
C THR A 113 -0.70 7.33 -5.21
N THR A 114 -1.58 6.97 -4.28
CA THR A 114 -3.01 6.83 -4.54
C THR A 114 -3.81 7.30 -3.33
N VAL A 115 -4.80 8.15 -3.57
CA VAL A 115 -5.72 8.65 -2.55
C VAL A 115 -7.14 8.11 -2.77
N PHE A 116 -7.76 7.69 -1.68
CA PHE A 116 -9.17 7.30 -1.60
C PHE A 116 -9.91 8.28 -0.69
N SER A 117 -11.12 8.68 -1.10
CA SER A 117 -12.00 9.52 -0.30
C SER A 117 -13.44 9.12 -0.58
N ILE A 118 -14.02 8.31 0.32
CA ILE A 118 -15.32 7.67 0.09
C ILE A 118 -16.24 7.80 1.30
N GLN A 119 -17.54 7.85 1.02
CA GLN A 119 -18.58 7.66 2.02
C GLN A 119 -18.85 6.16 2.19
N LEU A 120 -18.90 5.72 3.44
CA LEU A 120 -19.20 4.35 3.85
C LEU A 120 -20.52 4.30 4.59
N GLU A 121 -21.27 3.23 4.40
CA GLU A 121 -22.57 3.00 5.03
C GLU A 121 -22.67 1.58 5.57
N GLY A 122 -23.62 1.37 6.51
CA GLY A 122 -23.97 0.05 7.03
C GLY A 122 -22.75 -0.80 7.43
N ASP A 123 -22.63 -1.99 6.82
CA ASP A 123 -21.55 -2.93 7.08
C ASP A 123 -20.17 -2.37 6.68
N GLN A 124 -20.07 -1.61 5.58
CA GLN A 124 -18.79 -1.07 5.11
C GLN A 124 -18.17 -0.14 6.16
N LYS A 125 -19.01 0.70 6.79
CA LYS A 125 -18.61 1.55 7.93
C LYS A 125 -18.10 0.71 9.09
N ALA A 126 -18.82 -0.34 9.48
CA ALA A 126 -18.44 -1.21 10.60
C ALA A 126 -17.09 -1.91 10.35
N GLN A 127 -16.85 -2.38 9.12
CA GLN A 127 -15.60 -3.06 8.75
C GLN A 127 -14.43 -2.09 8.64
N ALA A 128 -14.65 -0.86 8.19
CA ALA A 128 -13.62 0.18 8.24
C ALA A 128 -13.21 0.53 9.67
N ILE A 129 -14.18 0.68 10.59
CA ILE A 129 -13.88 0.88 12.02
C ILE A 129 -13.09 -0.31 12.56
N ALA A 130 -13.49 -1.54 12.21
CA ALA A 130 -12.78 -2.74 12.64
C ALA A 130 -11.32 -2.78 12.13
N ALA A 131 -11.08 -2.36 10.88
CA ALA A 131 -9.73 -2.26 10.32
C ALA A 131 -8.86 -1.28 11.11
N PHE A 132 -9.40 -0.08 11.40
CA PHE A 132 -8.70 0.93 12.21
C PHE A 132 -8.48 0.45 13.65
N ASN A 133 -9.37 -0.38 14.19
CA ASN A 133 -9.18 -1.04 15.47
C ASN A 133 -8.24 -2.26 15.43
N GLY A 134 -7.53 -2.49 14.31
CA GLY A 134 -6.52 -3.54 14.16
C GLY A 134 -7.07 -4.92 13.77
N ARG A 135 -8.37 -5.03 13.45
CA ARG A 135 -8.90 -6.27 12.89
C ARG A 135 -8.36 -6.43 11.47
N LYS A 136 -7.58 -7.49 11.28
CA LYS A 136 -6.97 -7.82 10.00
C LYS A 136 -8.00 -8.15 8.93
N GLU A 137 -7.59 -7.93 7.69
CA GLU A 137 -8.30 -8.30 6.46
C GLU A 137 -9.69 -7.69 6.35
N GLN A 138 -9.92 -6.50 6.90
CA GLN A 138 -11.21 -5.81 6.76
C GLN A 138 -11.20 -4.77 5.64
N LEU A 139 -10.07 -4.08 5.44
CA LEU A 139 -9.86 -3.11 4.37
C LEU A 139 -8.53 -3.39 3.68
N ILE A 140 -8.58 -3.66 2.37
CA ILE A 140 -7.41 -4.01 1.56
C ILE A 140 -7.27 -2.99 0.42
N ILE A 141 -6.06 -2.49 0.21
CA ILE A 141 -5.70 -1.76 -1.00
C ILE A 141 -4.87 -2.68 -1.88
N THR A 142 -5.21 -2.76 -3.16
CA THR A 142 -4.53 -3.59 -4.15
C THR A 142 -4.08 -2.75 -5.33
N TYR A 143 -2.79 -2.78 -5.61
CA TYR A 143 -2.17 -2.26 -6.82
C TYR A 143 -2.09 -3.38 -7.85
N ARG A 144 -2.50 -3.08 -9.09
CA ARG A 144 -2.31 -3.92 -10.26
C ARG A 144 -1.48 -3.15 -11.28
N ALA A 145 -0.37 -3.74 -11.70
CA ALA A 145 0.56 -3.15 -12.64
C ALA A 145 1.07 -4.16 -13.66
N MET A 146 1.55 -3.66 -14.79
CA MET A 146 2.18 -4.44 -15.84
C MET A 146 3.68 -4.20 -15.87
N LEU A 147 4.45 -5.27 -16.00
CA LEU A 147 5.86 -5.28 -16.36
C LEU A 147 6.01 -6.00 -17.70
N GLY A 148 6.04 -5.24 -18.79
CA GLY A 148 5.87 -5.82 -20.13
C GLY A 148 4.50 -6.51 -20.24
N GLU A 149 4.50 -7.82 -20.51
CA GLU A 149 3.28 -8.64 -20.58
C GLU A 149 2.91 -9.33 -19.26
N SER A 150 3.74 -9.19 -18.22
CA SER A 150 3.51 -9.83 -16.92
C SER A 150 2.73 -8.92 -15.98
N GLU A 151 1.67 -9.46 -15.38
CA GLU A 151 0.91 -8.77 -14.34
C GLU A 151 1.59 -8.91 -12.97
N ILE A 152 1.70 -7.79 -12.27
CA ILE A 152 2.18 -7.68 -10.90
C ILE A 152 1.06 -7.14 -10.03
N GLN A 153 0.70 -7.91 -9.00
CA GLN A 153 -0.27 -7.49 -8.00
C GLN A 153 0.43 -7.37 -6.63
N ARG A 154 0.14 -6.27 -5.93
CA ARG A 154 0.61 -6.05 -4.56
C ARG A 154 -0.51 -5.47 -3.72
N SER A 155 -0.67 -5.99 -2.51
CA SER A 155 -1.75 -5.59 -1.62
C SER A 155 -1.22 -5.19 -0.25
N THR A 156 -1.95 -4.32 0.42
CA THR A 156 -1.71 -3.92 1.81
C THR A 156 -3.01 -3.92 2.59
N ASP A 157 -2.92 -4.35 3.84
CA ASP A 157 -4.03 -4.35 4.79
C ASP A 157 -3.94 -3.07 5.62
N VAL A 158 -4.98 -2.24 5.57
CA VAL A 158 -5.00 -0.94 6.26
C VAL A 158 -4.80 -1.09 7.76
N SER A 159 -5.20 -2.21 8.37
CA SER A 159 -4.98 -2.47 9.80
C SER A 159 -3.50 -2.55 10.18
N THR A 160 -2.61 -2.82 9.22
CA THR A 160 -1.16 -2.91 9.45
C THR A 160 -0.47 -1.54 9.49
N TRP A 161 -1.16 -0.47 9.09
CA TRP A 161 -0.59 0.88 9.06
C TRP A 161 -0.45 1.49 10.46
N PHE A 162 -1.25 1.02 11.41
CA PHE A 162 -1.33 1.57 12.76
C PHE A 162 -0.46 0.77 13.73
N THR A 163 0.82 1.12 13.79
CA THR A 163 1.78 0.48 14.70
C THR A 163 1.36 0.68 16.16
N GLY A 164 1.33 -0.39 16.95
CA GLY A 164 0.99 -0.31 18.38
C GLY A 164 -0.51 -0.26 18.69
N GLY A 165 -1.38 -0.49 17.70
CA GLY A 165 -2.84 -0.59 17.93
C GLY A 165 -3.52 0.77 18.13
N ASN A 166 -2.90 1.86 17.67
CA ASN A 166 -3.37 3.23 17.82
C ASN A 166 -4.29 3.70 16.68
N GLY A 167 -4.82 2.80 15.85
CA GLY A 167 -5.60 3.22 14.68
C GLY A 167 -6.90 3.95 15.04
N MET A 168 -7.41 3.77 16.27
CA MET A 168 -8.54 4.55 16.78
C MET A 168 -8.23 6.04 16.97
N ASP A 169 -6.97 6.46 17.08
CA ASP A 169 -6.58 7.88 17.14
C ASP A 169 -6.87 8.61 15.81
N TYR A 170 -7.08 7.84 14.73
CA TYR A 170 -7.41 8.34 13.39
C TYR A 170 -8.92 8.31 13.11
N VAL A 171 -9.73 7.89 14.11
CA VAL A 171 -11.19 7.84 14.02
C VAL A 171 -11.79 9.00 14.81
N GLN A 172 -12.55 9.86 14.13
CA GLN A 172 -13.26 10.97 14.76
C GLN A 172 -14.75 10.69 14.79
N ILE A 173 -15.37 10.69 15.97
CA ILE A 173 -16.81 10.51 16.11
C ILE A 173 -17.44 11.88 16.33
N LEU A 174 -18.30 12.28 15.39
CA LEU A 174 -19.06 13.52 15.48
C LEU A 174 -20.52 13.16 15.81
N ALA A 175 -20.91 13.45 17.05
CA ALA A 175 -22.32 13.42 17.43
C ALA A 175 -22.99 14.69 16.87
N ILE A 176 -24.00 14.50 16.02
CA ILE A 176 -24.89 15.57 15.54
C ILE A 176 -26.22 15.41 16.27
#